data_AF-A0A2E6AXP7-F1
#
_entry.id   AF-A0A2E6AXP7-F1
#
_cell.length_a   1.000
_cell.length_b   1.000
_cell.length_c   1.000
_cell.angle_alpha   90.00
_cell.angle_beta   90.00
_cell.angle_gamma   90.00
#
_symmetry.space_group_name_H-M   'P 1'
#
loop_
_entity.id
_entity.type
_entity.pdbx_description
1 polymer ?
#
loop_
_entity_poly.entity_id
_entity_poly.type
_entity_poly.pdbx_seq_one_letter_code
_entity_poly.pdbx_strand_id
1 'polypeptide(L)'
;MFNQSCDSFNEIISELDESEIDLEFEYYIQEGWSSFQSSDYIGASTFFNYIIDAFKNSDSQSSSTIGPDLLFEAYHGTAWSQVFSANVSENSDQKAHLRENSYSNFFISDSILKEINFESANYSFDYDCDIIAGKILYHDYKIYSGFSQYFSFDGDSQYLDEVEVFSTGEDFEDSNLNGLYDEVEQFTDYNQNGYFEPGLNFLVNKLIDDCPDYNFPFQKLNINNFKMMLIKDYLRKGMYNQILSFIGTMNLPTINLEFQLNSETPLNEDLFLIGDFQNKVIDSSDLYVLDAEGKVIINVTPFLPCNLDGLSTISQSSEEKLRDELLDCIDTYFETSTQVNFRYKFINGPYDGNINNQENDLTNSCSDSDGYRSITIETENDTSPISINHCYNSCSDSCYNY
;
A
#
# COMPACT_ATOMS: atom_id res chain seq x y z
N MET A 1 -53.51 3.76 26.96
CA MET A 1 -53.83 3.16 25.65
C MET A 1 -54.23 4.33 24.76
N PHE A 2 -53.24 5.00 24.17
CA PHE A 2 -53.48 6.15 23.29
C PHE A 2 -53.72 5.62 21.89
N ASN A 3 -54.95 5.80 21.40
CA ASN A 3 -55.37 5.43 20.06
C ASN A 3 -55.15 6.67 19.18
N GLN A 4 -53.95 6.85 18.64
CA GLN A 4 -53.72 7.84 17.60
C GLN A 4 -54.26 7.27 16.28
N SER A 5 -55.23 7.97 15.70
CA SER A 5 -55.83 7.64 14.40
C SER A 5 -54.76 7.78 13.31
N CYS A 6 -54.79 6.91 12.31
CA CYS A 6 -53.97 7.05 11.10
C CYS A 6 -54.13 8.42 10.41
N ASP A 7 -55.22 9.14 10.68
CA ASP A 7 -55.45 10.50 10.17
C ASP A 7 -54.44 11.51 10.74
N SER A 8 -53.99 11.33 11.99
CA SER A 8 -52.97 12.21 12.59
C SER A 8 -51.56 11.97 12.04
N PHE A 9 -51.30 10.80 11.46
CA PHE A 9 -50.06 10.54 10.72
C PHE A 9 -50.10 11.17 9.32
N ASN A 10 -51.25 11.12 8.65
CA ASN A 10 -51.40 11.77 7.35
C ASN A 10 -51.34 13.30 7.44
N GLU A 11 -51.79 13.88 8.55
CA GLU A 11 -51.67 15.32 8.80
C GLU A 11 -50.20 15.74 9.06
N ILE A 12 -49.44 14.94 9.82
CA ILE A 12 -47.98 15.12 10.01
C ILE A 12 -47.21 14.91 8.68
N ILE A 13 -47.62 13.95 7.86
CA ILE A 13 -47.02 13.72 6.53
C ILE A 13 -47.41 14.83 5.54
N SER A 14 -48.58 15.47 5.70
CA SER A 14 -48.98 16.60 4.87
C SER A 14 -48.43 17.96 5.35
N GLU A 15 -47.99 18.05 6.61
CA GLU A 15 -47.27 19.20 7.18
C GLU A 15 -45.74 19.07 7.01
N LEU A 16 -45.24 17.87 6.71
CA LEU A 16 -43.94 17.70 6.06
C LEU A 16 -44.11 18.15 4.61
N ASP A 17 -44.04 19.46 4.44
CA ASP A 17 -43.80 20.12 3.16
C ASP A 17 -42.73 19.30 2.41
N GLU A 18 -43.13 18.59 1.36
CA GLU A 18 -42.23 18.07 0.32
C GLU A 18 -41.62 19.26 -0.46
N SER A 19 -41.19 20.31 0.24
CA SER A 19 -40.09 21.10 -0.26
C SER A 19 -38.95 20.11 -0.38
N GLU A 20 -38.62 19.71 -1.61
CA GLU A 20 -37.31 19.20 -1.96
C GLU A 20 -36.32 20.00 -1.11
N ILE A 21 -35.76 19.37 -0.08
CA ILE A 21 -34.63 19.96 0.60
C ILE A 21 -33.58 19.90 -0.50
N ASP A 22 -33.39 21.01 -1.20
CA ASP A 22 -32.23 21.25 -2.06
C ASP A 22 -31.03 21.10 -1.14
N LEU A 23 -30.58 19.85 -0.97
CA LEU A 23 -29.39 19.53 -0.21
C LEU A 23 -28.26 20.24 -0.94
N GLU A 24 -27.60 21.16 -0.26
CA GLU A 24 -26.46 21.87 -0.81
C GLU A 24 -25.41 20.85 -1.27
N PHE A 25 -24.76 21.09 -2.41
CA PHE A 25 -23.77 20.14 -2.96
C PHE A 25 -22.64 19.77 -1.97
N GLU A 26 -22.36 20.64 -0.99
CA GLU A 26 -21.47 20.36 0.14
C GLU A 26 -21.89 19.13 0.95
N TYR A 27 -23.20 18.89 1.13
CA TYR A 27 -23.71 17.69 1.81
C TYR A 27 -23.28 16.42 1.06
N TYR A 28 -23.37 16.42 -0.27
CA TYR A 28 -22.97 15.26 -1.08
C TYR A 28 -21.46 14.98 -1.00
N ILE A 29 -20.62 16.01 -0.91
CA ILE A 29 -19.18 15.85 -0.65
C ILE A 29 -18.94 15.19 0.73
N GLN A 30 -19.63 15.67 1.77
CA GLN A 30 -19.51 15.11 3.12
C GLN A 30 -19.97 13.66 3.20
N GLU A 31 -21.10 13.33 2.58
CA GLU A 31 -21.59 11.94 2.50
C GLU A 31 -20.65 11.06 1.68
N GLY A 32 -20.10 11.56 0.58
CA GLY A 32 -19.11 10.85 -0.22
C GLY A 32 -17.87 10.44 0.59
N TRP A 33 -17.29 11.39 1.33
CA TRP A 33 -16.14 11.10 2.19
C TRP A 33 -16.51 10.25 3.41
N SER A 34 -17.71 10.40 3.97
CA SER A 34 -18.19 9.55 5.07
C SER A 34 -18.39 8.09 4.62
N SER A 35 -18.97 7.89 3.44
CA SER A 35 -19.06 6.58 2.80
C SER A 35 -17.67 6.00 2.54
N PHE A 36 -16.73 6.81 2.05
CA PHE A 36 -15.35 6.38 1.81
C PHE A 36 -14.67 5.88 3.09
N GLN A 37 -14.78 6.63 4.19
CA GLN A 37 -14.21 6.25 5.50
C GLN A 37 -14.82 4.96 6.04
N SER A 38 -16.09 4.68 5.76
CA SER A 38 -16.75 3.42 6.12
C SER A 38 -16.44 2.25 5.16
N SER A 39 -15.50 2.44 4.21
CA SER A 39 -15.14 1.47 3.16
C SER A 39 -16.28 1.14 2.18
N ASP A 40 -17.34 1.94 2.14
CA ASP A 40 -18.37 1.88 1.10
C ASP A 40 -17.93 2.70 -0.13
N TYR A 41 -16.94 2.19 -0.85
CA TYR A 41 -16.33 2.91 -1.98
C TYR A 41 -17.29 3.09 -3.16
N ILE A 42 -18.23 2.17 -3.35
CA ILE A 42 -19.26 2.26 -4.40
C ILE A 42 -20.27 3.35 -4.05
N GLY A 43 -20.74 3.39 -2.80
CA GLY A 43 -21.58 4.46 -2.29
C GLY A 43 -20.89 5.82 -2.39
N ALA A 44 -19.64 5.92 -1.95
CA ALA A 44 -18.83 7.13 -2.06
C ALA A 44 -18.74 7.64 -3.51
N SER A 45 -18.40 6.74 -4.44
CA SER A 45 -18.36 7.06 -5.88
C SER A 45 -19.70 7.57 -6.41
N THR A 46 -20.82 7.05 -5.89
CA THR A 46 -22.17 7.49 -6.30
C THR A 46 -22.44 8.93 -5.86
N PHE A 47 -22.08 9.30 -4.63
CA PHE A 47 -22.24 10.67 -4.13
C PHE A 47 -21.41 11.69 -4.92
N PHE A 48 -20.15 11.36 -5.19
CA PHE A 48 -19.28 12.25 -5.95
C PHE A 48 -19.71 12.37 -7.43
N ASN A 49 -20.07 11.26 -8.08
CA ASN A 49 -20.56 11.28 -9.46
C ASN A 49 -21.85 12.08 -9.62
N TYR A 50 -22.73 12.11 -8.60
CA TYR A 50 -23.93 12.94 -8.64
C TYR A 50 -23.60 14.43 -8.88
N ILE A 51 -22.56 14.94 -8.23
CA ILE A 51 -22.10 16.34 -8.39
C ILE A 51 -21.50 16.54 -9.79
N ILE A 52 -20.67 15.60 -10.25
CA ILE A 52 -20.06 15.64 -11.59
C ILE A 52 -21.15 15.65 -12.68
N ASP A 53 -22.15 14.79 -12.54
CA ASP A 53 -23.27 14.69 -13.47
C ASP A 53 -24.16 15.94 -13.42
N ALA A 54 -24.40 16.49 -12.23
CA ALA A 54 -25.12 17.76 -12.08
C ALA A 54 -24.38 18.91 -12.78
N PHE A 55 -23.04 18.97 -12.65
CA PHE A 55 -22.22 19.96 -13.34
C PHE A 55 -22.26 19.78 -14.86
N LYS A 56 -22.08 18.55 -15.37
CA LYS A 56 -22.09 18.25 -16.82
C LYS A 56 -23.44 18.53 -17.48
N ASN A 57 -24.54 18.33 -16.75
CA ASN A 57 -25.90 18.57 -17.23
C ASN A 57 -26.41 19.98 -16.93
N SER A 58 -25.61 20.82 -16.26
CA SER A 58 -25.98 22.19 -15.99
C SER A 58 -25.95 23.01 -17.29
N ASP A 59 -27.07 23.64 -17.64
CA ASP A 59 -27.06 24.71 -18.63
C ASP A 59 -26.16 25.85 -18.10
N SER A 60 -25.55 26.65 -18.96
CA SER A 60 -24.62 27.75 -18.60
C SER A 60 -25.09 28.75 -17.52
N GLN A 61 -26.34 28.67 -17.04
CA GLN A 61 -26.86 29.43 -15.91
C GLN A 61 -26.86 28.64 -14.58
N SER A 62 -27.00 27.32 -14.57
CA SER A 62 -26.95 26.47 -13.35
C SER A 62 -25.54 26.00 -12.99
N SER A 63 -24.56 26.15 -13.89
CA SER A 63 -23.13 25.95 -13.57
C SER A 63 -22.61 26.95 -12.54
N SER A 64 -23.36 28.03 -12.25
CA SER A 64 -23.01 29.04 -11.26
C SER A 64 -23.10 28.56 -9.81
N THR A 65 -23.73 27.42 -9.54
CA THR A 65 -23.94 26.89 -8.18
C THR A 65 -22.84 25.90 -7.75
N ILE A 66 -22.20 25.21 -8.69
CA ILE A 66 -21.09 24.28 -8.40
C ILE A 66 -19.78 25.01 -8.65
N GLY A 67 -19.19 25.51 -7.57
CA GLY A 67 -17.86 26.12 -7.61
C GLY A 67 -16.76 25.11 -7.99
N PRO A 68 -15.61 25.59 -8.48
CA PRO A 68 -14.50 24.72 -8.88
C PRO A 68 -13.95 23.88 -7.72
N ASP A 69 -14.00 24.37 -6.48
CA ASP A 69 -13.59 23.61 -5.28
C ASP A 69 -14.45 22.35 -5.07
N LEU A 70 -15.77 22.47 -5.21
CA LEU A 70 -16.69 21.33 -5.10
C LEU A 70 -16.51 20.34 -6.26
N LEU A 71 -16.26 20.86 -7.46
CA LEU A 71 -16.02 20.04 -8.63
C LEU A 71 -14.70 19.27 -8.49
N PHE A 72 -13.65 19.93 -7.99
CA PHE A 72 -12.38 19.31 -7.65
C PHE A 72 -12.59 18.16 -6.67
N GLU A 73 -13.25 18.42 -5.54
CA GLU A 73 -13.53 17.42 -4.50
C GLU A 73 -14.31 16.23 -5.06
N ALA A 74 -15.29 16.48 -5.93
CA ALA A 74 -16.06 15.42 -6.57
C ALA A 74 -15.20 14.55 -7.50
N TYR A 75 -14.35 15.13 -8.34
CA TYR A 75 -13.44 14.35 -9.18
C TYR A 75 -12.39 13.61 -8.34
N HIS A 76 -11.83 14.24 -7.31
CA HIS A 76 -10.80 13.67 -6.45
C HIS A 76 -11.36 12.51 -5.63
N GLY A 77 -12.52 12.72 -5.02
CA GLY A 77 -13.27 11.68 -4.31
C GLY A 77 -13.66 10.53 -5.23
N THR A 78 -14.20 10.81 -6.42
CA THR A 78 -14.52 9.76 -7.41
C THR A 78 -13.27 8.95 -7.78
N ALA A 79 -12.15 9.62 -8.03
CA ALA A 79 -10.89 8.97 -8.41
C ALA A 79 -10.47 7.94 -7.34
N TRP A 80 -10.36 8.37 -6.09
CA TRP A 80 -10.01 7.47 -4.99
C TRP A 80 -11.06 6.37 -4.76
N SER A 81 -12.35 6.71 -4.73
CA SER A 81 -13.43 5.73 -4.56
C SER A 81 -13.36 4.62 -5.62
N GLN A 82 -13.01 4.96 -6.86
CA GLN A 82 -12.88 4.00 -7.94
C GLN A 82 -11.61 3.14 -7.82
N VAL A 83 -10.46 3.70 -7.37
CA VAL A 83 -9.26 2.89 -7.05
C VAL A 83 -9.62 1.77 -6.07
N PHE A 84 -10.26 2.12 -4.95
CA PHE A 84 -10.55 1.15 -3.90
C PHE A 84 -11.72 0.22 -4.27
N SER A 85 -12.72 0.70 -5.01
CA SER A 85 -13.75 -0.15 -5.60
C SER A 85 -13.15 -1.21 -6.52
N ALA A 86 -12.11 -0.86 -7.29
CA ALA A 86 -11.41 -1.81 -8.17
C ALA A 86 -10.63 -2.89 -7.39
N ASN A 87 -10.24 -2.62 -6.13
CA ASN A 87 -9.55 -3.60 -5.29
C ASN A 87 -10.51 -4.65 -4.72
N VAL A 88 -11.79 -4.30 -4.51
CA VAL A 88 -12.81 -5.21 -3.97
C VAL A 88 -13.66 -5.89 -5.04
N SER A 89 -13.57 -5.46 -6.31
CA SER A 89 -14.32 -6.07 -7.41
C SER A 89 -13.74 -7.42 -7.82
N GLU A 90 -14.60 -8.43 -7.91
CA GLU A 90 -14.26 -9.77 -8.43
C GLU A 90 -14.30 -9.85 -9.97
N ASN A 91 -14.85 -8.83 -10.64
CA ASN A 91 -14.98 -8.81 -12.10
C ASN A 91 -13.77 -8.07 -12.72
N SER A 92 -13.00 -8.78 -13.56
CA SER A 92 -11.79 -8.25 -14.20
C SER A 92 -12.04 -7.01 -15.07
N ASP A 93 -13.13 -7.03 -15.84
CA ASP A 93 -13.45 -5.97 -16.79
C ASP A 93 -13.91 -4.71 -16.05
N GLN A 94 -14.74 -4.91 -15.01
CA GLN A 94 -15.14 -3.83 -14.11
C GLN A 94 -13.93 -3.25 -13.38
N LYS A 95 -13.00 -4.09 -12.91
CA LYS A 95 -11.76 -3.66 -12.25
C LYS A 95 -10.89 -2.81 -13.17
N ALA A 96 -10.70 -3.21 -14.43
CA ALA A 96 -9.98 -2.41 -15.42
C ALA A 96 -10.67 -1.07 -15.67
N HIS A 97 -11.98 -1.08 -15.92
CA HIS A 97 -12.76 0.12 -16.18
C HIS A 97 -12.73 1.13 -15.01
N LEU A 98 -12.86 0.64 -13.77
CA LEU A 98 -12.77 1.49 -12.57
C LEU A 98 -11.39 2.15 -12.43
N ARG A 99 -10.32 1.44 -12.77
CA ARG A 99 -8.95 1.99 -12.71
C ARG A 99 -8.71 3.04 -13.79
N GLU A 100 -9.16 2.79 -15.02
CA GLU A 100 -9.05 3.75 -16.13
C GLU A 100 -9.83 5.04 -15.85
N ASN A 101 -11.07 4.90 -15.35
CA ASN A 101 -11.88 6.05 -14.96
C ASN A 101 -11.26 6.81 -13.79
N SER A 102 -10.75 6.09 -12.79
CA SER A 102 -10.06 6.69 -11.65
C SER A 102 -8.87 7.55 -12.10
N TYR A 103 -8.06 7.00 -13.00
CA TYR A 103 -6.90 7.69 -13.55
C TYR A 103 -7.27 8.96 -14.29
N SER A 104 -8.29 8.89 -15.15
CA SER A 104 -8.83 10.06 -15.85
C SER A 104 -9.31 11.14 -14.87
N ASN A 105 -9.98 10.73 -13.79
CA ASN A 105 -10.47 11.66 -12.77
C ASN A 105 -9.31 12.33 -12.01
N PHE A 106 -8.19 11.65 -11.75
CA PHE A 106 -7.00 12.29 -11.17
C PHE A 106 -6.43 13.40 -12.07
N PHE A 107 -6.40 13.23 -13.40
CA PHE A 107 -5.97 14.30 -14.30
C PHE A 107 -6.94 15.48 -14.33
N ILE A 108 -8.24 15.21 -14.30
CA ILE A 108 -9.25 16.28 -14.25
C ILE A 108 -9.12 17.05 -12.92
N SER A 109 -8.98 16.36 -11.79
CA SER A 109 -8.74 16.98 -10.49
C SER A 109 -7.46 17.82 -10.48
N ASP A 110 -6.35 17.29 -10.99
CA ASP A 110 -5.07 18.01 -11.11
C ASP A 110 -5.21 19.30 -11.92
N SER A 111 -5.95 19.24 -13.03
CA SER A 111 -6.21 20.41 -13.87
C SER A 111 -7.03 21.48 -13.13
N ILE A 112 -8.07 21.08 -12.40
CA ILE A 112 -8.90 22.01 -11.62
C ILE A 112 -8.10 22.58 -10.44
N LEU A 113 -7.28 21.76 -9.76
CA LEU A 113 -6.47 22.15 -8.62
C LEU A 113 -5.54 23.33 -8.95
N LYS A 114 -4.95 23.34 -10.15
CA LYS A 114 -4.09 24.43 -10.64
C LYS A 114 -4.82 25.75 -10.85
N GLU A 115 -6.14 25.72 -11.03
CA GLU A 115 -6.98 26.90 -11.26
C GLU A 115 -7.59 27.48 -9.99
N ILE A 116 -7.56 26.73 -8.89
CA ILE A 116 -8.15 27.14 -7.60
C ILE A 116 -7.07 27.44 -6.57
N ASN A 117 -7.43 28.29 -5.60
CA ASN A 117 -6.59 28.58 -4.45
C ASN A 117 -7.29 28.02 -3.21
N PHE A 118 -6.86 26.85 -2.75
CA PHE A 118 -7.34 26.29 -1.49
C PHE A 118 -6.83 27.13 -0.31
N GLU A 119 -7.57 28.17 0.05
CA GLU A 119 -7.37 28.86 1.33
C GLU A 119 -7.88 27.98 2.47
N SER A 120 -7.06 27.03 2.90
CA SER A 120 -7.27 26.21 4.11
C SER A 120 -8.69 25.63 4.22
N ALA A 121 -9.06 24.75 3.28
CA ALA A 121 -10.15 23.82 3.57
C ALA A 121 -9.75 22.98 4.79
N ASN A 122 -10.71 22.68 5.66
CA ASN A 122 -10.49 22.03 6.96
C ASN A 122 -10.13 20.53 6.84
N TYR A 123 -9.71 20.07 5.66
CA TYR A 123 -9.36 18.69 5.36
C TYR A 123 -7.86 18.46 5.55
N SER A 124 -7.50 17.27 6.02
CA SER A 124 -6.11 16.87 6.30
C SER A 124 -5.34 16.41 5.06
N PHE A 125 -5.82 16.76 3.87
CA PHE A 125 -5.28 16.28 2.60
C PHE A 125 -4.14 17.17 2.12
N ASP A 126 -3.14 16.52 1.53
CA ASP A 126 -2.18 17.18 0.66
C ASP A 126 -2.54 16.78 -0.77
N TYR A 127 -3.43 17.56 -1.39
CA TYR A 127 -4.09 17.18 -2.63
C TYR A 127 -3.12 16.93 -3.78
N ASP A 128 -2.03 17.70 -3.86
CA ASP A 128 -0.98 17.47 -4.87
C ASP A 128 -0.36 16.08 -4.67
N CYS A 129 0.00 15.75 -3.44
CA CYS A 129 0.55 14.46 -3.09
C CYS A 129 -0.43 13.30 -3.30
N ASP A 130 -1.71 13.50 -2.94
CA ASP A 130 -2.77 12.49 -3.11
C ASP A 130 -2.97 12.16 -4.59
N ILE A 131 -2.97 13.18 -5.46
CA ILE A 131 -3.08 12.98 -6.91
C ILE A 131 -1.87 12.21 -7.44
N ILE A 132 -0.64 12.59 -7.03
CA ILE A 132 0.58 11.87 -7.44
C ILE A 132 0.50 10.40 -6.99
N ALA A 133 0.12 10.15 -5.73
CA ALA A 133 -0.06 8.81 -5.19
C ALA A 133 -1.09 7.99 -5.96
N GLY A 134 -2.24 8.58 -6.30
CA GLY A 134 -3.27 7.97 -7.14
C GLY A 134 -2.75 7.57 -8.52
N LYS A 135 -1.99 8.46 -9.18
CA LYS A 135 -1.34 8.18 -10.46
C LYS A 135 -0.32 7.04 -10.34
N ILE A 136 0.50 7.01 -9.29
CA ILE A 136 1.45 5.90 -9.04
C ILE A 136 0.72 4.54 -8.98
N LEU A 137 -0.40 4.46 -8.26
CA LEU A 137 -1.18 3.21 -8.15
C LEU A 137 -1.68 2.71 -9.51
N TYR A 138 -2.06 3.64 -10.40
CA TYR A 138 -2.45 3.28 -11.75
C TYR A 138 -1.27 2.80 -12.60
N HIS A 139 -0.13 3.48 -12.53
CA HIS A 139 1.08 3.07 -13.24
C HIS A 139 1.56 1.67 -12.83
N ASP A 140 1.66 1.37 -11.52
CA ASP A 140 2.04 0.03 -11.05
C ASP A 140 1.02 -1.02 -11.51
N TYR A 141 -0.28 -0.70 -11.50
CA TYR A 141 -1.30 -1.59 -12.05
C TYR A 141 -1.08 -1.88 -13.54
N LYS A 142 -0.82 -0.85 -14.37
CA LYS A 142 -0.61 -1.03 -15.80
C LYS A 142 0.64 -1.85 -16.10
N ILE A 143 1.73 -1.60 -15.36
CA ILE A 143 2.96 -2.40 -15.45
C ILE A 143 2.67 -3.86 -15.09
N TYR A 144 2.03 -4.11 -13.95
CA TYR A 144 1.68 -5.46 -13.52
C TYR A 144 0.76 -6.17 -14.52
N SER A 145 -0.29 -5.49 -14.98
CA SER A 145 -1.25 -6.02 -15.95
C SER A 145 -0.57 -6.36 -17.28
N GLY A 146 0.29 -5.47 -17.78
CA GLY A 146 1.04 -5.68 -19.02
C GLY A 146 1.97 -6.89 -18.94
N PHE A 147 2.75 -7.03 -17.86
CA PHE A 147 3.56 -8.24 -17.64
C PHE A 147 2.70 -9.50 -17.54
N SER A 148 1.60 -9.46 -16.78
CA SER A 148 0.70 -10.60 -16.65
C SER A 148 0.14 -11.04 -18.01
N GLN A 149 -0.23 -10.10 -18.87
CA GLN A 149 -0.70 -10.37 -20.22
C GLN A 149 0.41 -10.92 -21.12
N TYR A 150 1.61 -10.32 -21.09
CA TYR A 150 2.78 -10.83 -21.80
C TYR A 150 3.03 -12.31 -21.51
N PHE A 151 3.06 -12.71 -20.22
CA PHE A 151 3.27 -14.10 -19.83
C PHE A 151 2.08 -15.02 -20.13
N SER A 152 0.86 -14.48 -20.22
CA SER A 152 -0.34 -15.26 -20.53
C SER A 152 -0.54 -15.52 -22.02
N PHE A 153 0.00 -14.65 -22.88
CA PHE A 153 -0.21 -14.69 -24.34
C PHE A 153 1.09 -14.96 -25.12
N ASP A 154 1.86 -15.96 -24.70
CA ASP A 154 3.08 -16.44 -25.38
C ASP A 154 4.15 -15.36 -25.66
N GLY A 155 4.18 -14.29 -24.87
CA GLY A 155 5.20 -13.25 -24.96
C GLY A 155 4.96 -12.21 -26.07
N ASP A 156 3.71 -11.83 -26.33
CA ASP A 156 3.39 -10.74 -27.27
C ASP A 156 4.00 -9.40 -26.80
N SER A 157 4.93 -8.87 -27.60
CA SER A 157 5.75 -7.71 -27.23
C SER A 157 4.95 -6.41 -27.08
N GLN A 158 3.74 -6.31 -27.65
CA GLN A 158 2.93 -5.09 -27.54
C GLN A 158 2.61 -4.73 -26.07
N TYR A 159 2.51 -5.75 -25.21
CA TYR A 159 2.29 -5.52 -23.77
C TYR A 159 3.53 -4.95 -23.08
N LEU A 160 4.73 -5.22 -23.61
CA LEU A 160 5.97 -4.64 -23.09
C LEU A 160 6.13 -3.18 -23.50
N ASP A 161 5.59 -2.78 -24.66
CA ASP A 161 5.57 -1.37 -25.06
C ASP A 161 4.73 -0.55 -24.07
N GLU A 162 3.56 -1.07 -23.67
CA GLU A 162 2.72 -0.45 -22.64
C GLU A 162 3.40 -0.41 -21.27
N VAL A 163 4.06 -1.51 -20.86
CA VAL A 163 4.86 -1.54 -19.63
C VAL A 163 5.93 -0.44 -19.64
N GLU A 164 6.60 -0.24 -20.77
CA GLU A 164 7.64 0.77 -20.88
C GLU A 164 7.07 2.17 -20.70
N VAL A 165 5.97 2.50 -21.39
CA VAL A 165 5.27 3.79 -21.23
C VAL A 165 4.96 4.10 -19.76
N PHE A 166 4.35 3.15 -19.04
CA PHE A 166 3.97 3.41 -17.64
C PHE A 166 5.15 3.35 -16.66
N SER A 167 6.23 2.64 -16.98
CA SER A 167 7.41 2.55 -16.12
C SER A 167 8.37 3.72 -16.31
N THR A 168 8.74 4.04 -17.55
CA THR A 168 9.74 5.07 -17.87
C THR A 168 9.14 6.41 -18.30
N GLY A 169 7.89 6.41 -18.75
CA GLY A 169 7.22 7.59 -19.28
C GLY A 169 7.27 7.69 -20.80
N GLU A 170 6.53 8.65 -21.32
CA GLU A 170 6.48 9.02 -22.74
C GLU A 170 7.54 10.07 -23.09
N ASP A 171 7.85 10.14 -24.38
CA ASP A 171 8.74 11.16 -24.91
C ASP A 171 8.01 12.50 -25.07
N PHE A 172 8.66 13.60 -24.67
CA PHE A 172 8.16 14.96 -24.85
C PHE A 172 9.24 15.94 -25.34
N GLU A 173 8.81 17.04 -25.95
CA GLU A 173 9.66 18.15 -26.37
C GLU A 173 9.89 19.12 -25.22
N ASP A 174 10.98 18.92 -24.48
CA ASP A 174 11.46 19.82 -23.42
C ASP A 174 11.97 21.13 -24.05
N SER A 175 11.06 22.08 -24.23
CA SER A 175 11.27 23.33 -24.94
C SER A 175 12.08 24.34 -24.12
N ASN A 176 12.06 24.21 -22.80
CA ASN A 176 12.76 25.12 -21.89
C ASN A 176 14.00 24.50 -21.21
N LEU A 177 14.28 23.22 -21.49
CA LEU A 177 15.43 22.44 -21.01
C LEU A 177 15.47 22.27 -19.48
N ASN A 178 14.30 22.15 -18.84
CA ASN A 178 14.19 21.93 -17.40
C ASN A 178 14.16 20.43 -17.02
N GLY A 179 14.03 19.53 -17.99
CA GLY A 179 13.91 18.08 -17.79
C GLY A 179 12.56 17.61 -17.27
N LEU A 180 11.52 18.44 -17.33
CA LEU A 180 10.16 18.20 -16.84
C LEU A 180 9.15 18.54 -17.93
N TYR A 181 8.09 17.76 -18.04
CA TYR A 181 7.01 18.06 -18.97
C TYR A 181 6.19 19.27 -18.47
N ASP A 182 6.05 20.26 -19.34
CA ASP A 182 5.11 21.37 -19.17
C ASP A 182 3.86 21.16 -20.03
N GLU A 183 2.68 21.56 -19.56
CA GLU A 183 1.40 21.35 -20.28
C GLU A 183 1.36 21.96 -21.71
N VAL A 184 2.24 22.91 -22.01
CA VAL A 184 2.35 23.55 -23.33
C VAL A 184 3.25 22.78 -24.30
N GLU A 185 3.97 21.77 -23.82
CA GLU A 185 4.91 20.98 -24.59
C GLU A 185 4.20 19.86 -25.35
N GLN A 186 4.81 19.44 -26.46
CA GLN A 186 4.29 18.33 -27.24
C GLN A 186 4.85 17.02 -26.70
N PHE A 187 4.00 16.00 -26.60
CA PHE A 187 4.43 14.64 -26.26
C PHE A 187 3.89 13.63 -27.28
N THR A 188 4.53 12.47 -27.33
CA THR A 188 4.02 11.33 -28.11
C THR A 188 3.15 10.48 -27.22
N ASP A 189 1.83 10.62 -27.39
CA ASP A 189 0.82 9.82 -26.70
C ASP A 189 0.81 8.38 -27.26
N TYR A 190 1.62 7.52 -26.66
CA TYR A 190 1.80 6.14 -27.11
C TYR A 190 0.59 5.28 -26.76
N ASN A 191 -0.07 5.56 -25.64
CA ASN A 191 -1.22 4.80 -25.16
C ASN A 191 -2.59 5.35 -25.63
N GLN A 192 -2.59 6.51 -26.29
CA GLN A 192 -3.75 7.21 -26.87
C GLN A 192 -4.81 7.61 -25.85
N ASN A 193 -4.41 7.89 -24.61
CA ASN A 193 -5.34 8.29 -23.56
C ASN A 193 -5.54 9.81 -23.46
N GLY A 194 -4.76 10.60 -24.21
CA GLY A 194 -4.83 12.05 -24.24
C GLY A 194 -4.10 12.75 -23.09
N TYR A 195 -3.32 12.02 -22.27
CA TYR A 195 -2.55 12.53 -21.16
C TYR A 195 -1.09 12.13 -21.27
N PHE A 196 -0.19 12.99 -20.79
CA PHE A 196 1.23 12.66 -20.74
C PHE A 196 1.53 11.71 -19.58
N GLU A 197 2.22 10.61 -19.87
CA GLU A 197 2.70 9.69 -18.84
C GLU A 197 4.15 10.00 -18.44
N PRO A 198 4.41 10.51 -17.22
CA PRO A 198 5.79 10.77 -16.79
C PRO A 198 6.57 9.52 -16.35
N GLY A 199 5.88 8.37 -16.22
CA GLY A 199 6.46 7.12 -15.76
C GLY A 199 6.47 6.93 -14.23
N LEU A 200 6.42 5.68 -13.80
CA LEU A 200 6.39 5.28 -12.39
C LEU A 200 7.61 5.81 -11.62
N ASN A 201 8.79 5.72 -12.24
CA ASN A 201 10.04 6.18 -11.62
C ASN A 201 9.98 7.66 -11.22
N PHE A 202 9.55 8.50 -12.17
CA PHE A 202 9.42 9.93 -11.95
C PHE A 202 8.38 10.22 -10.87
N LEU A 203 7.20 9.62 -10.96
CA LEU A 203 6.12 9.87 -10.01
C LEU A 203 6.50 9.50 -8.58
N VAL A 204 7.12 8.32 -8.38
CA VAL A 204 7.56 7.88 -7.04
C VAL A 204 8.64 8.81 -6.48
N ASN A 205 9.64 9.19 -7.29
CA ASN A 205 10.68 10.12 -6.82
C ASN A 205 10.10 11.50 -6.52
N LYS A 206 9.18 12.01 -7.36
CA LYS A 206 8.45 13.25 -7.11
C LYS A 206 7.66 13.19 -5.80
N LEU A 207 6.95 12.09 -5.53
CA LEU A 207 6.25 11.91 -4.25
C LEU A 207 7.22 11.88 -3.06
N ILE A 208 8.39 11.25 -3.19
CA ILE A 208 9.40 11.22 -2.13
C ILE A 208 9.97 12.62 -1.85
N ASP A 209 10.25 13.38 -2.89
CA ASP A 209 10.87 14.70 -2.79
C ASP A 209 9.87 15.76 -2.30
N ASP A 210 8.66 15.77 -2.86
CA ASP A 210 7.63 16.77 -2.55
C ASP A 210 6.85 16.39 -1.28
N CYS A 211 6.69 15.09 -1.00
CA CYS A 211 5.80 14.55 0.03
C CYS A 211 6.48 13.46 0.91
N PRO A 212 7.62 13.76 1.56
CA PRO A 212 8.43 12.76 2.25
C PRO A 212 7.71 12.03 3.40
N ASP A 213 6.71 12.68 3.99
CA ASP A 213 5.87 12.16 5.09
C ASP A 213 4.46 11.77 4.61
N TYR A 214 4.29 11.53 3.30
CA TYR A 214 2.98 11.21 2.73
C TYR A 214 2.31 10.04 3.45
N ASN A 215 1.06 10.30 3.85
CA ASN A 215 0.17 9.32 4.44
C ASN A 215 -1.28 9.67 4.07
N PHE A 216 -1.95 8.75 3.38
CA PHE A 216 -3.33 8.95 2.98
C PHE A 216 -4.25 8.82 4.21
N PRO A 217 -5.13 9.79 4.50
CA PRO A 217 -5.84 9.84 5.78
C PRO A 217 -6.91 8.75 5.97
N PHE A 218 -7.37 8.13 4.89
CA PHE A 218 -8.50 7.21 4.92
C PHE A 218 -8.14 5.75 4.71
N GLN A 219 -6.94 5.47 4.22
CA GLN A 219 -6.46 4.11 3.97
C GLN A 219 -5.00 4.02 4.36
N LYS A 220 -4.56 2.80 4.64
CA LYS A 220 -3.20 2.47 5.04
C LYS A 220 -2.24 2.54 3.84
N LEU A 221 -2.00 3.74 3.34
CA LEU A 221 -1.10 4.06 2.24
C LEU A 221 -0.13 5.14 2.68
N ASN A 222 1.15 4.80 2.76
CA ASN A 222 2.23 5.70 3.14
C ASN A 222 3.37 5.67 2.13
N ILE A 223 4.33 6.58 2.32
CA ILE A 223 5.48 6.74 1.41
C ILE A 223 6.28 5.45 1.15
N ASN A 224 6.38 4.54 2.13
CA ASN A 224 7.12 3.30 1.97
C ASN A 224 6.40 2.32 1.04
N ASN A 225 5.06 2.34 0.97
CA ASN A 225 4.33 1.54 0.00
C ASN A 225 4.72 1.92 -1.44
N PHE A 226 4.89 3.22 -1.73
CA PHE A 226 5.27 3.71 -3.06
C PHE A 226 6.74 3.45 -3.39
N LYS A 227 7.65 3.58 -2.41
CA LYS A 227 9.05 3.14 -2.57
C LYS A 227 9.15 1.66 -2.95
N MET A 228 8.33 0.81 -2.33
CA MET A 228 8.27 -0.60 -2.69
C MET A 228 7.80 -0.82 -4.13
N MET A 229 6.81 -0.08 -4.63
CA MET A 229 6.36 -0.18 -6.02
C MET A 229 7.49 0.10 -7.01
N LEU A 230 8.36 1.08 -6.74
CA LEU A 230 9.52 1.35 -7.57
C LEU A 230 10.58 0.24 -7.51
N ILE A 231 10.88 -0.29 -6.32
CA ILE A 231 11.77 -1.45 -6.18
C ILE A 231 11.26 -2.64 -7.02
N LYS A 232 9.95 -2.87 -7.00
CA LYS A 232 9.28 -3.96 -7.73
C LYS A 232 9.39 -3.76 -9.23
N ASP A 233 9.21 -2.54 -9.72
CA ASP A 233 9.43 -2.21 -11.13
C ASP A 233 10.88 -2.46 -11.57
N TYR A 234 11.86 -2.01 -10.79
CA TYR A 234 13.26 -2.33 -11.04
C TYR A 234 13.53 -3.84 -11.03
N LEU A 235 12.90 -4.59 -10.12
CA LEU A 235 13.06 -6.04 -10.01
C LEU A 235 12.54 -6.73 -11.28
N ARG A 236 11.36 -6.35 -11.78
CA ARG A 236 10.77 -6.84 -13.03
C ARG A 236 11.68 -6.57 -14.23
N LYS A 237 12.42 -5.44 -14.21
CA LYS A 237 13.38 -5.04 -15.25
C LYS A 237 14.79 -5.62 -15.08
N GLY A 238 15.04 -6.38 -14.02
CA GLY A 238 16.38 -6.91 -13.70
C GLY A 238 17.40 -5.83 -13.34
N MET A 239 16.94 -4.67 -12.84
CA MET A 239 17.75 -3.50 -12.50
C MET A 239 18.28 -3.58 -11.05
N TYR A 240 18.98 -4.65 -10.71
CA TYR A 240 19.36 -4.95 -9.32
C TYR A 240 20.29 -3.89 -8.68
N ASN A 241 21.12 -3.23 -9.50
CA ASN A 241 22.01 -2.17 -9.02
C ASN A 241 21.23 -0.92 -8.60
N GLN A 242 20.18 -0.60 -9.36
CA GLN A 242 19.28 0.50 -9.05
C GLN A 242 18.46 0.18 -7.80
N ILE A 243 18.06 -1.08 -7.59
CA ILE A 243 17.43 -1.54 -6.35
C ILE A 243 18.36 -1.30 -5.16
N LEU A 244 19.61 -1.78 -5.20
CA LEU A 244 20.56 -1.58 -4.11
C LEU A 244 20.84 -0.10 -3.84
N SER A 245 21.04 0.69 -4.90
CA SER A 245 21.25 2.13 -4.77
C SER A 245 20.05 2.82 -4.13
N PHE A 246 18.83 2.45 -4.52
CA PHE A 246 17.60 3.05 -4.02
C PHE A 246 17.31 2.63 -2.58
N ILE A 247 17.45 1.34 -2.24
CA ILE A 247 17.33 0.88 -0.85
C ILE A 247 18.35 1.58 0.04
N GLY A 248 19.58 1.80 -0.45
CA GLY A 248 20.62 2.52 0.27
C GLY A 248 20.28 3.98 0.58
N THR A 249 19.32 4.61 -0.11
CA THR A 249 18.83 5.96 0.21
C THR A 249 17.60 5.95 1.11
N MET A 250 16.98 4.79 1.33
CA MET A 250 15.77 4.68 2.13
C MET A 250 16.09 4.67 3.62
N ASN A 251 15.37 5.51 4.39
CA ASN A 251 15.32 5.39 5.85
C ASN A 251 14.19 4.45 6.24
N LEU A 252 14.49 3.16 6.29
CA LEU A 252 13.51 2.13 6.66
C LEU A 252 13.37 2.03 8.18
N PRO A 253 12.14 1.94 8.72
CA PRO A 253 11.96 1.79 10.15
C PRO A 253 12.44 0.40 10.59
N THR A 254 13.23 0.39 11.68
CA THR A 254 13.69 -0.82 12.35
C THR A 254 12.90 -1.02 13.63
N ILE A 255 12.48 -2.25 13.89
CA ILE A 255 11.77 -2.64 15.11
C ILE A 255 12.64 -3.61 15.88
N ASN A 256 12.70 -3.41 17.20
CA ASN A 256 13.39 -4.31 18.10
C ASN A 256 12.40 -5.36 18.61
N LEU A 257 12.63 -6.62 18.26
CA LEU A 257 11.93 -7.77 18.81
C LEU A 257 12.72 -8.30 20.01
N GLU A 258 12.14 -8.20 21.19
CA GLU A 258 12.71 -8.71 22.41
C GLU A 258 12.05 -10.05 22.76
N PHE A 259 12.79 -11.14 22.57
CA PHE A 259 12.35 -12.46 22.98
C PHE A 259 12.90 -12.78 24.36
N GLN A 260 12.03 -13.20 25.27
CA GLN A 260 12.43 -13.61 26.61
C GLN A 260 11.78 -14.94 27.00
N LEU A 261 12.62 -15.86 27.48
CA LEU A 261 12.16 -17.10 28.08
C LEU A 261 11.92 -16.95 29.57
N ASN A 262 10.83 -17.51 30.05
CA ASN A 262 10.52 -17.48 31.48
C ASN A 262 11.53 -18.33 32.29
N SER A 263 11.95 -17.77 33.43
CA SER A 263 13.00 -18.22 34.36
C SER A 263 12.87 -19.65 34.92
N GLU A 264 11.71 -20.30 34.74
CA GLU A 264 11.50 -21.69 35.16
C GLU A 264 12.16 -22.72 34.22
N THR A 265 12.58 -22.28 33.02
CA THR A 265 13.30 -23.13 32.08
C THR A 265 14.78 -23.21 32.49
N PRO A 266 15.35 -24.41 32.77
CA PRO A 266 16.79 -24.53 32.99
C PRO A 266 17.51 -24.13 31.70
N LEU A 267 18.12 -22.94 31.70
CA LEU A 267 18.95 -22.46 30.60
C LEU A 267 20.22 -23.32 30.57
N ASN A 268 20.26 -24.31 29.68
CA ASN A 268 21.54 -24.93 29.31
C ASN A 268 22.38 -23.92 28.52
N GLU A 269 23.70 -24.07 28.51
CA GLU A 269 24.63 -23.20 27.77
C GLU A 269 24.41 -23.21 26.23
N ASP A 270 23.55 -24.11 25.73
CA ASP A 270 23.30 -24.33 24.30
C ASP A 270 21.85 -23.98 23.88
N LEU A 271 21.24 -22.96 24.48
CA LEU A 271 19.89 -22.52 24.09
C LEU A 271 19.96 -21.35 23.09
N PHE A 272 19.29 -21.50 21.96
CA PHE A 272 19.27 -20.54 20.87
C PHE A 272 17.83 -20.21 20.45
N LEU A 273 17.64 -19.02 19.90
CA LEU A 273 16.49 -18.66 19.09
C LEU A 273 16.91 -18.82 17.62
N ILE A 274 16.09 -19.49 16.83
CA ILE A 274 16.21 -19.48 15.38
C ILE A 274 14.98 -18.81 14.79
N GLY A 275 15.12 -18.06 13.70
CA GLY A 275 13.94 -17.50 13.04
C GLY A 275 14.22 -16.91 11.69
N ASP A 276 13.18 -16.90 10.87
CA ASP A 276 13.13 -16.21 9.61
C ASP A 276 12.77 -14.74 9.87
N PHE A 277 13.80 -13.92 10.07
CA PHE A 277 13.69 -12.47 10.28
C PHE A 277 14.08 -11.66 9.03
N GLN A 278 14.48 -12.35 7.97
CA GLN A 278 14.93 -11.78 6.70
C GLN A 278 14.21 -12.42 5.50
N ASN A 279 13.02 -12.98 5.74
CA ASN A 279 12.18 -13.69 4.76
C ASN A 279 12.97 -14.59 3.79
N LYS A 280 13.92 -15.35 4.33
CA LYS A 280 14.84 -16.24 3.60
C LYS A 280 14.77 -17.66 4.16
N VAL A 281 15.35 -18.61 3.43
CA VAL A 281 15.51 -19.97 3.94
C VAL A 281 16.36 -19.97 5.22
N ILE A 282 15.74 -20.41 6.33
CA ILE A 282 16.38 -20.50 7.64
C ILE A 282 17.59 -21.44 7.61
N ASP A 283 18.75 -20.94 8.03
CA ASP A 283 19.97 -21.71 8.15
C ASP A 283 20.74 -21.43 9.47
N SER A 284 21.97 -21.93 9.59
CA SER A 284 22.79 -21.76 10.79
C SER A 284 23.20 -20.32 11.10
N SER A 285 23.10 -19.40 10.13
CA SER A 285 23.36 -17.98 10.33
C SER A 285 22.22 -17.26 11.04
N ASP A 286 21.04 -17.88 11.11
CA ASP A 286 19.83 -17.35 11.76
C ASP A 286 19.71 -17.76 13.22
N LEU A 287 20.80 -18.23 13.82
CA LEU A 287 20.88 -18.61 15.23
C LEU A 287 21.28 -17.42 16.09
N TYR A 288 20.44 -17.11 17.06
CA TYR A 288 20.66 -16.04 18.02
C TYR A 288 20.85 -16.64 19.41
N VAL A 289 21.96 -16.28 20.06
CA VAL A 289 22.30 -16.74 21.41
C VAL A 289 21.48 -15.97 22.43
N LEU A 290 20.86 -16.67 23.37
CA LEU A 290 20.19 -16.04 24.50
C LEU A 290 21.22 -15.63 25.57
N ASP A 291 20.99 -14.49 26.21
CA ASP A 291 21.80 -14.03 27.33
C ASP A 291 21.56 -14.85 28.61
N ALA A 292 22.25 -14.48 29.70
CA ALA A 292 22.15 -15.17 30.98
C ALA A 292 20.74 -15.08 31.61
N GLU A 293 19.95 -14.10 31.19
CA GLU A 293 18.55 -13.90 31.60
C GLU A 293 17.56 -14.60 30.64
N GLY A 294 18.05 -15.34 29.65
CA GLY A 294 17.22 -16.03 28.66
C GLY A 294 16.57 -15.08 27.66
N LYS A 295 17.23 -13.94 27.38
CA LYS A 295 16.73 -12.88 26.51
C LYS A 295 17.59 -12.72 25.26
N VAL A 296 16.95 -12.31 24.17
CA VAL A 296 17.62 -11.93 22.93
C VAL A 296 16.85 -10.81 22.24
N ILE A 297 17.58 -9.85 21.69
CA ILE A 297 17.01 -8.71 20.95
C ILE A 297 17.40 -8.86 19.49
N ILE A 298 16.41 -8.85 18.61
CA ILE A 298 16.58 -8.96 17.16
C ILE A 298 16.01 -7.69 16.52
N ASN A 299 16.79 -7.07 15.66
CA ASN A 299 16.36 -5.90 14.91
C ASN A 299 15.83 -6.37 13.56
N VAL A 300 14.59 -6.03 13.26
CA VAL A 300 13.95 -6.38 11.98
C VAL A 300 13.56 -5.13 11.22
N THR A 301 13.52 -5.23 9.90
CA THR A 301 13.09 -4.16 8.99
C THR A 301 11.86 -4.66 8.21
N PRO A 302 10.65 -4.55 8.77
CA PRO A 302 9.48 -5.25 8.24
C PRO A 302 9.11 -4.88 6.80
N PHE A 303 9.32 -3.62 6.40
CA PHE A 303 9.01 -3.16 5.03
C PHE A 303 9.89 -3.80 3.96
N LEU A 304 11.09 -4.24 4.34
CA LEU A 304 12.05 -4.82 3.43
C LEU A 304 12.97 -5.74 4.24
N PRO A 305 12.48 -6.93 4.62
CA PRO A 305 13.23 -7.86 5.43
C PRO A 305 14.25 -8.59 4.55
N CYS A 306 15.08 -7.87 3.78
CA CYS A 306 16.07 -8.48 2.88
C CYS A 306 17.45 -8.48 3.55
N ASN A 307 18.21 -9.55 3.36
CA ASN A 307 19.61 -9.63 3.71
C ASN A 307 20.50 -9.11 2.58
N LEU A 308 20.77 -7.80 2.60
CA LEU A 308 21.59 -7.15 1.58
C LEU A 308 23.09 -7.12 1.93
N ASP A 309 23.48 -7.70 3.07
CA ASP A 309 24.85 -7.64 3.56
C ASP A 309 25.82 -8.38 2.62
N GLY A 310 26.91 -7.70 2.25
CA GLY A 310 27.95 -8.27 1.39
C GLY A 310 27.60 -8.35 -0.10
N LEU A 311 26.44 -7.83 -0.53
CA LEU A 311 26.02 -7.79 -1.94
C LEU A 311 26.47 -6.51 -2.68
N SER A 312 27.36 -5.71 -2.09
CA SER A 312 27.78 -4.39 -2.60
C SER A 312 28.76 -4.41 -3.79
N THR A 313 29.28 -5.58 -4.20
CA THR A 313 30.21 -5.69 -5.34
C THR A 313 29.80 -6.79 -6.33
N ILE A 314 29.44 -6.36 -7.53
CA ILE A 314 28.74 -7.17 -8.52
C ILE A 314 29.75 -7.97 -9.35
N SER A 315 29.90 -9.25 -9.00
CA SER A 315 30.26 -10.29 -9.97
C SER A 315 28.95 -10.84 -10.57
N GLN A 316 29.00 -11.51 -11.72
CA GLN A 316 27.80 -12.15 -12.30
C GLN A 316 27.13 -13.14 -11.31
N SER A 317 27.94 -13.82 -10.48
CA SER A 317 27.44 -14.67 -9.39
C SER A 317 26.83 -13.90 -8.21
N SER A 318 27.14 -12.60 -8.06
CA SER A 318 26.52 -11.73 -7.07
C SER A 318 25.14 -11.27 -7.50
N GLU A 319 24.90 -11.09 -8.82
CA GLU A 319 23.57 -10.68 -9.34
C GLU A 319 22.54 -11.80 -9.18
N GLU A 320 22.90 -13.06 -9.42
CA GLU A 320 21.98 -14.18 -9.21
C GLU A 320 21.58 -14.31 -7.74
N LYS A 321 22.55 -14.20 -6.82
CA LYS A 321 22.26 -14.22 -5.38
C LYS A 321 21.40 -13.05 -4.94
N LEU A 322 21.67 -11.86 -5.45
CA LEU A 322 20.89 -10.67 -5.16
C LEU A 322 19.48 -10.77 -5.73
N ARG A 323 19.32 -11.30 -6.94
CA ARG A 323 18.00 -11.59 -7.51
C ARG A 323 17.25 -12.57 -6.63
N ASP A 324 17.85 -13.69 -6.26
CA ASP A 324 17.19 -14.73 -5.50
C ASP A 324 16.80 -14.21 -4.11
N GLU A 325 17.67 -13.46 -3.44
CA GLU A 325 17.36 -12.75 -2.18
C GLU A 325 16.21 -11.76 -2.34
N LEU A 326 16.26 -10.90 -3.38
CA LEU A 326 15.23 -9.90 -3.64
C LEU A 326 13.89 -10.55 -4.00
N LEU A 327 13.89 -11.64 -4.74
CA LEU A 327 12.68 -12.42 -5.00
C LEU A 327 12.18 -12.98 -3.67
N ASP A 328 12.99 -13.68 -2.90
CA ASP A 328 12.54 -14.27 -1.64
C ASP A 328 11.96 -13.21 -0.66
N CYS A 329 12.60 -12.04 -0.52
CA CYS A 329 12.13 -11.01 0.42
C CYS A 329 11.03 -10.07 -0.12
N ILE A 330 10.84 -9.96 -1.45
CA ILE A 330 9.81 -9.08 -2.07
C ILE A 330 8.60 -9.88 -2.58
N ASP A 331 8.75 -11.20 -2.83
CA ASP A 331 7.73 -12.10 -3.41
C ASP A 331 6.68 -12.59 -2.40
N THR A 332 6.71 -12.14 -1.14
CA THR A 332 5.60 -12.23 -0.16
C THR A 332 4.39 -11.35 -0.54
N TYR A 333 4.12 -11.22 -1.84
CA TYR A 333 3.40 -10.15 -2.49
C TYR A 333 1.86 -10.26 -2.35
N PHE A 334 1.23 -9.08 -2.29
CA PHE A 334 -0.19 -8.82 -2.57
C PHE A 334 -1.21 -9.05 -1.47
N GLU A 335 -0.86 -8.74 -0.24
CA GLU A 335 -1.86 -8.02 0.54
C GLU A 335 -1.34 -6.61 0.75
N THR A 336 -2.22 -5.63 0.65
CA THR A 336 -2.21 -4.40 1.45
C THR A 336 -2.18 -4.71 2.96
N SER A 337 -1.71 -5.91 3.34
CA SER A 337 -1.48 -6.35 4.67
C SER A 337 -0.39 -5.44 5.17
N THR A 338 -0.81 -4.56 6.06
CA THR A 338 0.09 -3.80 6.91
C THR A 338 0.74 -4.70 7.94
N GLN A 339 0.79 -6.01 7.71
CA GLN A 339 1.23 -7.03 8.62
C GLN A 339 2.27 -7.91 7.96
N VAL A 340 3.41 -8.05 8.63
CA VAL A 340 4.51 -8.92 8.23
C VAL A 340 4.63 -10.03 9.28
N ASN A 341 4.69 -11.27 8.83
CA ASN A 341 4.77 -12.43 9.70
C ASN A 341 6.21 -12.96 9.71
N PHE A 342 6.85 -12.96 10.87
CA PHE A 342 8.13 -13.62 11.07
C PHE A 342 7.93 -14.96 11.79
N ARG A 343 8.69 -15.98 11.38
CA ARG A 343 8.63 -17.32 11.98
C ARG A 343 9.84 -17.52 12.88
N TYR A 344 9.66 -18.10 14.06
CA TYR A 344 10.77 -18.36 14.98
C TYR A 344 10.53 -19.59 15.86
N LYS A 345 11.59 -20.11 16.47
CA LYS A 345 11.58 -21.29 17.33
C LYS A 345 12.76 -21.30 18.28
N PHE A 346 12.60 -21.87 19.47
CA PHE A 346 13.72 -22.11 20.38
C PHE A 346 14.35 -23.48 20.12
N ILE A 347 15.68 -23.55 20.20
CA ILE A 347 16.47 -24.77 19.98
C ILE A 347 17.39 -25.00 21.16
N ASN A 348 17.46 -26.24 21.64
CA ASN A 348 18.41 -26.68 22.66
C ASN A 348 19.44 -27.61 22.03
N GLY A 349 20.70 -27.17 21.96
CA GLY A 349 21.81 -27.90 21.36
C GLY A 349 22.23 -27.36 19.98
N PRO A 350 23.23 -27.99 19.34
CA PRO A 350 23.76 -27.55 18.06
C PRO A 350 22.73 -27.74 16.94
N TYR A 351 22.65 -26.75 16.05
CA TYR A 351 21.90 -26.86 14.80
C TYR A 351 22.58 -27.86 13.86
N ASP A 352 21.90 -28.97 13.55
CA ASP A 352 22.41 -30.04 12.67
C ASP A 352 21.75 -30.03 11.27
N GLY A 353 21.04 -28.95 10.93
CA GLY A 353 20.25 -28.82 9.70
C GLY A 353 18.94 -29.62 9.72
N ASN A 354 18.70 -30.43 10.75
CA ASN A 354 17.46 -31.17 10.96
C ASN A 354 16.75 -30.63 12.20
N ILE A 355 15.48 -30.27 12.02
CA ILE A 355 14.65 -29.60 13.02
C ILE A 355 14.27 -30.52 14.22
N ASN A 356 14.94 -31.67 14.37
CA ASN A 356 14.53 -32.77 15.25
C ASN A 356 14.91 -32.59 16.74
N ASN A 357 15.88 -31.72 17.08
CA ASN A 357 16.32 -31.46 18.46
C ASN A 357 15.66 -30.22 19.10
N GLN A 358 14.45 -29.88 18.66
CA GLN A 358 13.87 -28.56 18.87
C GLN A 358 12.66 -28.57 19.81
N GLU A 359 11.96 -27.44 19.94
CA GLU A 359 10.62 -27.45 20.53
C GLU A 359 9.73 -28.47 19.78
N ASN A 360 9.42 -29.61 20.40
CA ASN A 360 8.82 -30.77 19.73
C ASN A 360 7.36 -31.03 20.13
N ASP A 361 6.88 -30.38 21.19
CA ASP A 361 5.54 -30.60 21.76
C ASP A 361 4.65 -29.34 21.72
N LEU A 362 4.91 -28.42 20.78
CA LEU A 362 4.04 -27.26 20.58
C LEU A 362 2.72 -27.70 19.94
N THR A 363 1.62 -27.19 20.48
CA THR A 363 0.29 -27.40 19.90
C THR A 363 0.09 -26.46 18.71
N ASN A 364 -0.72 -26.90 17.73
CA ASN A 364 -1.10 -26.09 16.56
C ASN A 364 -1.80 -24.75 16.90
N SER A 365 -2.07 -24.47 18.18
CA SER A 365 -2.59 -23.20 18.65
C SER A 365 -1.54 -22.09 18.71
N CYS A 366 -0.24 -22.42 18.76
CA CYS A 366 0.83 -21.42 18.81
C CYS A 366 2.02 -21.72 17.90
N SER A 367 1.96 -22.80 17.12
CA SER A 367 2.96 -23.11 16.11
C SER A 367 2.33 -23.65 14.82
N ASP A 368 3.06 -23.52 13.72
CA ASP A 368 2.72 -24.14 12.44
C ASP A 368 3.09 -25.63 12.39
N SER A 369 2.90 -26.26 11.21
CA SER A 369 3.17 -27.67 10.98
C SER A 369 4.63 -28.08 11.13
N ASP A 370 5.55 -27.12 11.02
CA ASP A 370 7.00 -27.32 11.17
C ASP A 370 7.47 -27.02 12.60
N GLY A 371 6.53 -26.62 13.48
CA GLY A 371 6.78 -26.28 14.88
C GLY A 371 7.37 -24.88 15.07
N TYR A 372 7.26 -23.98 14.09
CA TYR A 372 7.62 -22.57 14.29
C TYR A 372 6.44 -21.79 14.85
N ARG A 373 6.73 -20.88 15.77
CA ARG A 373 5.83 -19.83 16.21
C ARG A 373 5.86 -18.69 15.19
N SER A 374 4.84 -17.84 15.20
CA SER A 374 4.81 -16.63 14.38
C SER A 374 4.67 -15.37 15.23
N ILE A 375 5.27 -14.29 14.77
CA ILE A 375 4.98 -12.93 15.23
C ILE A 375 4.49 -12.12 14.03
N THR A 376 3.38 -11.43 14.23
CA THR A 376 2.80 -10.51 13.26
C THR A 376 3.15 -9.09 13.70
N ILE A 377 3.83 -8.34 12.85
CA ILE A 377 4.18 -6.94 13.08
C ILE A 377 3.29 -6.07 12.21
N GLU A 378 2.66 -5.05 12.79
CA GLU A 378 1.98 -4.03 12.01
C GLU A 378 2.97 -2.95 11.54
N THR A 379 3.29 -2.94 10.24
CA THR A 379 4.31 -2.08 9.62
C THR A 379 4.09 -0.57 9.84
N GLU A 380 2.88 -0.15 10.21
CA GLU A 380 2.51 1.27 10.33
C GLU A 380 2.39 1.77 11.77
N ASN A 381 2.16 0.87 12.74
CA ASN A 381 1.89 1.23 14.13
C ASN A 381 3.05 0.87 15.06
N ASP A 382 3.80 -0.17 14.71
CA ASP A 382 4.83 -0.71 15.58
C ASP A 382 6.16 -0.01 15.30
N THR A 383 6.38 1.10 15.98
CA THR A 383 7.73 1.71 16.11
C THR A 383 8.34 1.42 17.49
N SER A 384 7.53 0.85 18.38
CA SER A 384 7.94 0.49 19.73
C SER A 384 8.55 -0.91 19.74
N PRO A 385 9.52 -1.17 20.64
CA PRO A 385 10.00 -2.53 20.87
C PRO A 385 8.84 -3.48 21.20
N ILE A 386 8.83 -4.65 20.58
CA ILE A 386 7.83 -5.69 20.84
C ILE A 386 8.45 -6.71 21.78
N SER A 387 7.87 -6.88 22.97
CA SER A 387 8.30 -7.87 23.95
C SER A 387 7.50 -9.16 23.80
N ILE A 388 8.22 -10.27 23.70
CA ILE A 388 7.70 -11.59 23.35
C ILE A 388 8.13 -12.56 24.45
N ASN A 389 7.21 -12.89 25.35
CA ASN A 389 7.48 -13.74 26.51
C ASN A 389 6.97 -15.16 26.28
N HIS A 390 7.85 -16.16 26.33
CA HIS A 390 7.47 -17.56 26.11
C HIS A 390 7.99 -18.51 27.17
N CYS A 391 7.34 -19.66 27.24
CA CYS A 391 7.91 -20.85 27.87
C CYS A 391 8.42 -21.80 26.79
N TYR A 392 9.61 -22.34 27.02
CA TYR A 392 10.16 -23.38 26.17
C TYR A 392 9.22 -24.61 26.15
N ASN A 393 8.95 -25.16 24.96
CA ASN A 393 8.08 -26.33 24.76
C ASN A 393 6.62 -26.16 25.23
N SER A 394 6.11 -24.93 25.33
CA SER A 394 4.75 -24.70 25.80
C SER A 394 4.06 -23.54 25.08
N CYS A 395 2.76 -23.73 24.80
CA CYS A 395 1.83 -22.70 24.33
C CYS A 395 1.02 -22.08 25.48
N SER A 396 1.34 -22.37 26.75
CA SER A 396 0.50 -21.98 27.88
C SER A 396 0.42 -20.47 28.09
N ASP A 397 -0.79 -19.94 28.25
CA ASP A 397 -1.01 -18.52 28.55
C ASP A 397 -0.49 -18.10 29.93
N SER A 398 -0.25 -19.06 30.82
CA SER A 398 0.38 -18.82 32.13
C SER A 398 1.80 -18.27 32.02
N CYS A 399 2.39 -18.30 30.81
CA CYS A 399 3.72 -17.79 30.52
C CYS A 399 3.76 -16.29 30.20
N TYR A 400 2.62 -15.68 29.86
CA TYR A 400 2.53 -14.25 29.49
C TYR A 400 2.19 -13.32 30.67
N ASN A 401 1.88 -13.87 31.84
CA ASN A 401 1.35 -13.13 32.99
C ASN A 401 2.39 -12.95 34.11
N TYR A 402 3.57 -12.37 33.83
CA TYR A 402 4.47 -11.87 34.88
C TYR A 402 5.27 -10.65 34.43
#